data_AF-A0A060Z977-F1
#
_entry.id   AF-A0A060Z977-F1
#
_cell.length_a   1.000
_cell.length_b   1.000
_cell.length_c   1.000
_cell.angle_alpha   90.00
_cell.angle_beta   90.00
_cell.angle_gamma   90.00
#
_symmetry.space_group_name_H-M   'P 1'
#
loop_
_entity.id
_entity.type
_entity.pdbx_description
1 polymer ?
#
loop_
_entity_poly.entity_id
_entity_poly.type
_entity_poly.pdbx_seq_one_letter_code
_entity_poly.pdbx_strand_id
1 'polypeptide(L)'
;MFESQSSNLFLSQTQLFNGAISLLTSHGFSVVTFDGMVGSPVVPRTSSESFKFGEEDCQVVEALRTWAANQSLVPAQPCVPLSAVQPKTYFDLTCQLLAKAPVDSSCTLLKVWDGSKCPHPLLDVFVEPNTLEGCPTLSKDMANLTANVLVYDNHVEVARQFKAYQSVTVGYMAV
;
A
#
# COMPACT_ATOMS: atom_id res chain seq x y z
N MET A 1 -2.83 8.35 1.79
CA MET A 1 -2.16 8.76 3.04
C MET A 1 -0.79 8.10 3.03
N PHE A 2 0.23 8.91 3.25
CA PHE A 2 1.57 8.71 2.69
C PHE A 2 2.33 7.60 3.44
N GLU A 3 2.80 6.58 2.71
CA GLU A 3 3.91 5.74 3.18
C GLU A 3 5.04 6.68 3.61
N SER A 4 5.55 6.54 4.83
CA SER A 4 6.71 7.30 5.31
C SER A 4 8.00 6.77 4.68
N GLN A 5 8.09 6.96 3.36
CA GLN A 5 9.32 6.90 2.60
C GLN A 5 10.17 8.09 3.02
N SER A 6 11.28 7.88 3.72
CA SER A 6 12.31 8.92 3.78
C SER A 6 12.72 9.19 2.34
N SER A 7 12.44 10.38 1.84
CA SER A 7 12.56 10.70 0.42
C SER A 7 13.51 11.87 0.22
N ASN A 8 14.60 11.63 -0.48
CA ASN A 8 15.43 12.71 -1.00
C ASN A 8 14.82 13.16 -2.32
N LEU A 9 14.39 14.42 -2.35
CA LEU A 9 13.71 15.04 -3.48
C LEU A 9 14.72 15.89 -4.26
N PHE A 10 15.04 15.46 -5.47
CA PHE A 10 15.84 16.26 -6.39
C PHE A 10 14.93 17.05 -7.31
N LEU A 11 15.25 18.33 -7.54
CA LEU A 11 14.55 19.21 -8.49
C LEU A 11 13.05 19.38 -8.15
N SER A 12 12.77 19.82 -6.92
CA SER A 12 11.42 20.29 -6.51
C SER A 12 11.34 21.81 -6.56
N GLN A 13 10.18 22.34 -6.98
CA GLN A 13 9.89 23.77 -6.93
C GLN A 13 9.22 24.11 -5.59
N THR A 14 9.69 25.14 -4.91
CA THR A 14 9.10 25.66 -3.68
C THR A 14 8.10 26.77 -3.99
N GLN A 15 6.91 26.71 -3.39
CA GLN A 15 5.90 27.77 -3.48
C GLN A 15 5.28 28.01 -2.10
N LEU A 16 4.94 29.27 -1.79
CA LEU A 16 4.10 29.59 -0.65
C LEU A 16 2.62 29.54 -1.08
N PHE A 17 1.87 28.61 -0.51
CA PHE A 17 0.43 28.44 -0.77
C PHE A 17 -0.33 28.51 0.55
N ASN A 18 -1.30 29.43 0.65
CA ASN A 18 -2.09 29.66 1.87
C ASN A 18 -1.23 29.82 3.15
N GLY A 19 -0.07 30.49 3.05
CA GLY A 19 0.83 30.70 4.18
C GLY A 19 1.68 29.50 4.57
N ALA A 20 1.56 28.36 3.88
CA ALA A 20 2.39 27.18 4.07
C ALA A 20 3.35 26.98 2.88
N ILE A 21 4.60 26.59 3.16
CA ILE A 21 5.54 26.18 2.12
C ILE A 21 5.06 24.84 1.55
N SER A 22 4.89 24.78 0.23
CA SER A 22 4.52 23.60 -0.54
C SER A 22 5.63 23.26 -1.53
N LEU A 23 5.88 21.97 -1.70
CA LEU A 23 6.82 21.45 -2.70
C LEU A 23 6.03 20.89 -3.88
N LEU A 24 6.37 21.33 -5.08
CA LEU A 24 5.79 20.88 -6.34
C LEU A 24 6.84 20.13 -7.16
N THR A 25 6.41 19.10 -7.89
CA THR A 25 7.25 18.40 -8.85
C THR A 25 7.63 19.35 -9.98
N SER A 26 8.91 19.41 -10.34
CA SER A 26 9.41 20.21 -11.46
C SER A 26 10.02 19.33 -12.57
N HIS A 27 10.40 19.92 -13.70
CA HIS A 27 11.04 19.17 -14.78
C HIS A 27 12.35 18.55 -14.30
N GLY A 28 12.50 17.23 -14.48
CA GLY A 28 13.65 16.47 -13.99
C GLY A 28 13.52 16.01 -12.54
N PHE A 29 12.35 16.15 -11.92
CA PHE A 29 12.08 15.63 -10.58
C PHE A 29 12.46 14.14 -10.48
N SER A 30 13.24 13.81 -9.46
CA SER A 30 13.62 12.45 -9.11
C SER A 30 13.48 12.28 -7.60
N VAL A 31 13.05 11.09 -7.21
CA VAL A 31 12.89 10.71 -5.81
C VAL A 31 13.58 9.38 -5.56
N VAL A 32 14.28 9.32 -4.44
CA VAL A 32 14.82 8.08 -3.89
C VAL A 32 14.17 7.86 -2.54
N THR A 33 13.67 6.65 -2.33
CA THR A 33 12.90 6.29 -1.15
C THR A 33 13.56 5.16 -0.36
N PHE A 34 13.41 5.17 0.96
CA PHE A 34 14.05 4.21 1.87
C PHE A 34 13.08 3.71 2.94
N ASP A 35 13.38 2.53 3.50
CA ASP A 35 12.77 2.07 4.75
C ASP A 35 13.11 3.06 5.88
N GLY A 36 12.11 3.49 6.65
CA GLY A 36 12.25 4.44 7.75
C GLY A 36 12.65 3.82 9.10
N MET A 37 12.77 2.49 9.19
CA MET A 37 13.11 1.79 10.42
C MET A 37 14.60 1.95 10.78
N VAL A 38 14.88 2.27 12.05
CA VAL A 38 16.25 2.34 12.58
C VAL A 38 16.91 0.96 12.49
N GLY A 39 18.11 0.90 11.90
CA GLY A 39 18.85 -0.35 11.70
C GLY A 39 18.47 -1.15 10.45
N SER A 40 17.42 -0.77 9.71
CA SER A 40 17.12 -1.39 8.41
C SER A 40 18.23 -1.11 7.39
N PRO A 41 18.46 -2.00 6.40
CA PRO A 41 19.39 -1.72 5.31
C PRO A 41 19.06 -0.41 4.58
N VAL A 42 20.09 0.37 4.22
CA VAL A 42 19.93 1.57 3.39
C VAL A 42 19.93 1.14 1.92
N VAL A 43 18.76 0.75 1.42
CA VAL A 43 18.57 0.34 0.03
C VAL A 43 17.73 1.38 -0.70
N PRO A 44 18.31 2.17 -1.63
CA PRO A 44 17.58 3.18 -2.38
C PRO A 44 16.57 2.54 -3.34
N ARG A 45 15.32 3.02 -3.29
CA ARG A 45 14.24 2.63 -4.22
C ARG A 45 13.84 3.84 -5.06
N THR A 46 14.01 3.76 -6.38
CA THR A 46 13.72 4.84 -7.32
C THR A 46 13.24 4.30 -8.66
N SER A 47 12.49 5.11 -9.41
CA SER A 47 12.13 4.85 -10.81
C SER A 47 13.12 5.48 -11.81
N SER A 48 14.10 6.26 -11.34
CA SER A 48 15.09 6.90 -12.21
C SER A 48 16.18 5.91 -12.64
N GLU A 49 16.51 5.88 -13.93
CA GLU A 49 17.53 4.98 -14.49
C GLU A 49 18.94 5.29 -13.96
N SER A 50 19.21 6.55 -13.64
CA SER A 50 20.48 6.98 -13.05
C SER A 50 20.21 7.96 -11.91
N PHE A 51 20.93 7.77 -10.81
CA PHE A 51 20.91 8.66 -9.65
C PHE A 51 22.27 8.62 -8.97
N LYS A 52 22.60 9.69 -8.24
CA LYS A 52 23.79 9.74 -7.41
C LYS A 52 23.38 9.42 -5.98
N PHE A 53 24.05 8.44 -5.39
CA PHE A 53 23.86 8.06 -4.00
C PHE A 53 25.19 7.62 -3.44
N GLY A 54 25.65 8.29 -2.39
CA GLY A 54 26.94 8.07 -1.78
C GLY A 54 26.85 7.85 -0.27
N GLU A 55 28.02 7.79 0.37
CA GLU A 55 28.12 7.53 1.81
C GLU A 55 27.55 8.67 2.67
N GLU A 56 27.65 9.92 2.20
CA GLU A 56 27.00 11.07 2.85
C GLU A 56 25.47 10.90 2.89
N ASP A 57 24.87 10.41 1.81
CA ASP A 57 23.42 10.15 1.76
C ASP A 57 23.01 9.02 2.72
N CYS A 58 23.85 7.97 2.85
CA CYS A 58 23.65 6.91 3.84
C CYS A 58 23.59 7.47 5.27
N GLN A 59 24.55 8.34 5.63
CA GLN A 59 24.59 8.97 6.96
C GLN A 59 23.36 9.85 7.20
N VAL A 60 22.90 10.58 6.17
CA VAL A 60 21.67 11.39 6.25
C VAL A 60 20.45 10.50 6.48
N VAL A 61 20.32 9.38 5.77
CA VAL A 61 19.20 8.44 5.97
C VAL A 61 19.20 7.88 7.39
N GLU A 62 20.35 7.47 7.92
CA GLU A 62 20.46 6.95 9.29
C GLU A 62 20.14 8.02 10.34
N ALA A 63 20.60 9.25 10.14
CA ALA A 63 20.28 10.38 11.01
C ALA A 63 18.78 10.69 10.99
N LEU A 64 18.14 10.68 9.80
CA LEU A 64 16.70 10.90 9.65
C LEU A 64 15.87 9.81 10.33
N ARG A 65 16.27 8.53 10.21
CA ARG A 65 15.60 7.42 10.92
C ARG A 65 15.66 7.60 12.42
N THR A 66 16.83 7.95 12.95
CA THR A 66 17.04 8.20 14.38
C THR A 66 16.19 9.38 14.86
N TRP A 67 16.18 10.47 14.09
CA TRP A 67 15.36 11.64 14.40
C TRP A 67 13.86 11.31 14.37
N ALA A 68 13.38 10.62 13.33
CA ALA A 68 11.98 10.27 13.18
C ALA A 68 11.47 9.35 14.30
N ALA A 69 12.29 8.38 14.72
CA ALA A 69 12.00 7.51 15.86
C ALA A 69 11.86 8.30 17.17
N ASN A 70 12.74 9.29 17.40
CA ASN A 70 12.69 10.14 18.58
C ASN A 70 11.48 11.08 18.61
N GLN A 71 10.99 11.50 17.45
CA GLN A 71 9.84 12.39 17.34
C GLN A 71 8.49 11.66 17.34
N SER A 72 8.48 10.31 17.36
CA SER A 72 7.27 9.49 17.18
C SER A 72 6.45 9.87 15.93
N LEU A 73 7.11 10.45 14.91
CA LEU A 73 6.48 10.91 13.67
C LEU A 73 6.10 9.75 12.75
N VAL A 74 6.71 8.59 12.96
CA VAL A 74 6.32 7.35 12.31
C VAL A 74 5.31 6.68 13.23
N PRO A 75 3.99 6.86 13.01
CA PRO A 75 3.05 5.92 13.60
C PRO A 75 3.46 4.54 13.09
N ALA A 76 3.52 3.56 13.99
CA ALA A 76 3.45 2.17 13.58
C ALA A 76 2.05 1.98 12.99
N GLN A 77 1.81 2.41 11.75
CA GLN A 77 0.62 1.99 11.02
C GLN A 77 0.75 0.48 10.94
N PRO A 78 -0.06 -0.26 11.70
CA PRO A 78 0.08 -1.69 11.65
C PRO A 78 -0.50 -2.05 10.29
N CYS A 79 0.34 -2.61 9.42
CA CYS A 79 -0.18 -3.58 8.49
C CYS A 79 -0.86 -4.64 9.37
N VAL A 80 -2.19 -4.59 9.47
CA VAL A 80 -2.94 -5.46 10.37
C VAL A 80 -3.26 -6.73 9.60
N PRO A 81 -2.83 -7.91 10.07
CA PRO A 81 -3.24 -9.15 9.44
C PRO A 81 -4.75 -9.37 9.63
N LEU A 82 -5.40 -10.08 8.71
CA LEU A 82 -6.83 -10.39 8.74
C LEU A 82 -7.27 -10.96 10.10
N SER A 83 -6.43 -11.78 10.72
CA SER A 83 -6.65 -12.37 12.04
C SER A 83 -6.75 -11.37 13.21
N ALA A 84 -6.18 -10.16 13.08
CA ALA A 84 -6.14 -9.16 14.13
C ALA A 84 -7.05 -7.94 13.86
N VAL A 85 -7.82 -7.98 12.78
CA VAL A 85 -8.73 -6.90 12.37
C VAL A 85 -9.78 -6.61 13.45
N GLN A 86 -10.05 -5.32 13.66
CA GLN A 86 -11.11 -4.84 14.54
C GLN A 86 -12.21 -4.16 13.72
N PRO A 87 -13.50 -4.43 13.99
CA PRO A 87 -14.60 -3.76 13.30
C PRO A 87 -14.56 -2.25 13.51
N LYS A 88 -15.01 -1.46 12.53
CA LYS A 88 -15.05 0.01 12.58
C LYS A 88 -13.67 0.66 12.75
N THR A 89 -12.62 -0.01 12.30
CA THR A 89 -11.26 0.55 12.26
C THR A 89 -10.75 0.63 10.84
N TYR A 90 -9.84 1.58 10.61
CA TYR A 90 -9.10 1.69 9.35
C TYR A 90 -7.72 1.11 9.54
N PHE A 91 -7.27 0.29 8.59
CA PHE A 91 -5.95 -0.30 8.61
C PHE A 91 -5.42 -0.54 7.20
N ASP A 92 -4.12 -0.79 7.11
CA ASP A 92 -3.49 -1.21 5.87
C ASP A 92 -3.39 -2.73 5.87
N LEU A 93 -3.74 -3.37 4.76
CA LEU A 93 -3.66 -4.82 4.58
C LEU A 93 -2.67 -5.17 3.49
N THR A 94 -1.58 -5.83 3.85
CA THR A 94 -0.70 -6.49 2.88
C THR A 94 -1.19 -7.90 2.67
N CYS A 95 -1.54 -8.24 1.44
CA CYS A 95 -2.16 -9.52 1.10
C CYS A 95 -1.82 -9.94 -0.34
N GLN A 96 -2.06 -11.20 -0.64
CA GLN A 96 -2.01 -11.73 -1.98
C GLN A 96 -3.39 -11.62 -2.64
N LEU A 97 -3.44 -11.05 -3.84
CA LEU A 97 -4.65 -11.05 -4.65
C LEU A 97 -4.87 -12.44 -5.27
N LEU A 98 -5.98 -13.10 -4.98
CA LEU A 98 -6.28 -14.44 -5.50
C LEU A 98 -7.17 -14.38 -6.74
N ALA A 99 -8.16 -13.50 -6.72
CA ALA A 99 -9.06 -13.25 -7.84
C ALA A 99 -9.65 -11.84 -7.77
N LYS A 100 -10.17 -11.35 -8.88
CA LYS A 100 -10.91 -10.09 -8.95
C LYS A 100 -12.09 -10.24 -9.89
N ALA A 101 -13.10 -9.40 -9.72
CA ALA A 101 -14.21 -9.32 -10.64
C ALA A 101 -14.91 -7.96 -10.57
N PRO A 102 -15.39 -7.43 -11.70
CA PRO A 102 -16.30 -6.30 -11.68
C PRO A 102 -17.63 -6.72 -11.03
N VAL A 103 -18.13 -5.93 -10.08
CA VAL A 103 -19.49 -6.08 -9.54
C VAL A 103 -20.44 -5.25 -10.39
N ASP A 104 -20.06 -3.99 -10.65
CA ASP A 104 -20.72 -3.08 -11.58
C ASP A 104 -19.69 -2.09 -12.17
N SER A 105 -20.16 -0.98 -12.75
CA SER A 105 -19.29 0.06 -13.32
C SER A 105 -18.47 0.84 -12.27
N SER A 106 -18.96 0.91 -11.03
CA SER A 106 -18.43 1.70 -9.92
C SER A 106 -17.71 0.87 -8.84
N CYS A 107 -17.79 -0.45 -8.93
CA CYS A 107 -17.27 -1.36 -7.91
C CYS A 107 -16.56 -2.57 -8.52
N THR A 108 -15.38 -2.89 -7.98
CA THR A 108 -14.63 -4.12 -8.26
C THR A 108 -14.39 -4.89 -6.97
N LEU A 109 -14.70 -6.19 -6.98
CA LEU A 109 -14.39 -7.11 -5.91
C LEU A 109 -12.95 -7.62 -6.09
N LEU A 110 -12.19 -7.60 -5.00
CA LEU A 110 -10.91 -8.28 -4.85
C LEU A 110 -11.04 -9.40 -3.81
N LYS A 111 -10.69 -10.62 -4.20
CA LYS A 111 -10.54 -11.76 -3.29
C LYS A 111 -9.09 -11.83 -2.87
N VAL A 112 -8.81 -11.62 -1.59
CA VAL A 112 -7.44 -11.50 -1.07
C VAL A 112 -7.20 -12.41 0.13
N TRP A 113 -5.94 -12.73 0.39
CA TRP A 113 -5.53 -13.54 1.53
C TRP A 113 -4.13 -13.14 2.01
N ASP A 114 -3.89 -13.10 3.32
CA ASP A 114 -2.62 -12.71 3.94
C ASP A 114 -1.91 -13.85 4.69
N GLY A 115 -2.40 -15.08 4.59
CA GLY A 115 -1.94 -16.23 5.38
C GLY A 115 -2.80 -16.52 6.61
N SER A 116 -3.66 -15.59 7.05
CA SER A 116 -4.42 -15.68 8.29
C SER A 116 -5.94 -15.67 8.06
N LYS A 117 -6.70 -16.13 9.07
CA LYS A 117 -8.17 -16.19 9.02
C LYS A 117 -8.76 -14.97 9.71
N CYS A 118 -9.68 -14.25 9.05
CA CYS A 118 -10.47 -13.20 9.69
C CYS A 118 -11.39 -13.80 10.77
N PRO A 119 -11.41 -13.26 12.01
CA PRO A 119 -12.29 -13.75 13.06
C PRO A 119 -13.74 -13.30 12.88
N HIS A 120 -13.99 -12.30 12.03
CA HIS A 120 -15.30 -11.71 11.81
C HIS A 120 -15.99 -12.29 10.56
N PRO A 121 -17.33 -12.32 10.53
CA PRO A 121 -18.08 -12.69 9.34
C PRO A 121 -17.73 -11.77 8.16
N LEU A 122 -17.39 -12.37 7.03
CA LEU A 122 -17.09 -11.64 5.80
C LEU A 122 -18.34 -11.55 4.93
N LEU A 123 -18.50 -10.41 4.25
CA LEU A 123 -19.59 -10.22 3.30
C LEU A 123 -19.43 -11.18 2.12
N ASP A 124 -20.43 -12.01 1.87
CA ASP A 124 -20.48 -12.81 0.64
C ASP A 124 -21.06 -11.96 -0.49
N VAL A 125 -20.26 -11.74 -1.52
CA VAL A 125 -20.62 -10.89 -2.66
C VAL A 125 -20.86 -11.79 -3.85
N PHE A 126 -22.09 -11.80 -4.33
CA PHE A 126 -22.42 -12.52 -5.54
C PHE A 126 -21.76 -11.84 -6.74
N VAL A 127 -21.04 -12.64 -7.53
CA VAL A 127 -20.37 -12.21 -8.75
C VAL A 127 -20.64 -13.27 -9.82
N GLU A 128 -20.91 -12.82 -11.04
CA GLU A 128 -21.11 -13.73 -12.16
C GLU A 128 -19.84 -14.56 -12.41
N PRO A 129 -19.93 -15.91 -12.42
CA PRO A 129 -18.76 -16.78 -12.53
C PRO A 129 -17.87 -16.50 -13.74
N ASN A 130 -18.44 -16.01 -14.85
CA ASN A 130 -17.73 -15.70 -16.09
C ASN A 130 -16.91 -14.39 -16.02
N THR A 131 -17.10 -13.58 -14.97
CA THR A 131 -16.41 -12.30 -14.78
C THR A 131 -15.25 -12.39 -13.78
N LEU A 132 -15.08 -13.55 -13.13
CA LEU A 132 -14.03 -13.78 -12.14
C LEU A 132 -12.70 -14.08 -12.84
N GLU A 133 -11.77 -13.14 -12.75
CA GLU A 133 -10.39 -13.31 -13.21
C GLU A 133 -9.50 -13.77 -12.04
N GLY A 134 -8.88 -14.94 -12.17
CA GLY A 134 -8.01 -15.51 -11.12
C GLY A 134 -8.28 -17.00 -10.89
N CYS A 135 -7.99 -17.52 -9.70
CA CYS A 135 -8.26 -18.93 -9.38
C CYS A 135 -9.75 -19.18 -9.14
N PRO A 136 -10.47 -19.93 -10.01
CA PRO A 136 -11.89 -20.19 -9.80
C PRO A 136 -12.13 -21.29 -8.77
N THR A 137 -11.16 -22.18 -8.56
CA THR A 137 -11.24 -23.33 -7.63
C THR A 137 -10.39 -23.07 -6.40
N LEU A 138 -10.83 -22.14 -5.55
CA LEU A 138 -10.37 -22.12 -4.18
C LEU A 138 -10.86 -23.41 -3.49
N SER A 139 -9.95 -24.17 -2.88
CA SER A 139 -10.36 -25.27 -2.01
C SER A 139 -11.27 -24.72 -0.91
N LYS A 140 -12.15 -25.57 -0.33
CA LYS A 140 -13.01 -25.15 0.79
C LYS A 140 -12.20 -24.54 1.94
N ASP A 141 -10.98 -25.03 2.14
CA ASP A 141 -10.07 -24.52 3.16
C ASP A 141 -9.56 -23.11 2.81
N MET A 142 -9.25 -22.85 1.54
CA MET A 142 -8.78 -21.53 1.09
C MET A 142 -9.91 -20.50 1.04
N ALA A 143 -11.14 -20.93 0.75
CA ALA A 143 -12.32 -20.06 0.82
C ALA A 143 -12.54 -19.48 2.21
N ASN A 144 -12.27 -20.25 3.28
CA ASN A 144 -12.38 -19.80 4.66
C ASN A 144 -11.26 -18.84 5.11
N LEU A 145 -10.20 -18.71 4.31
CA LEU A 145 -9.07 -17.82 4.57
C LEU A 145 -9.11 -16.56 3.69
N THR A 146 -10.04 -16.49 2.74
CA THR A 146 -10.12 -15.40 1.77
C THR A 146 -11.04 -14.31 2.28
N ALA A 147 -10.57 -13.06 2.22
CA ALA A 147 -11.36 -11.87 2.44
C ALA A 147 -11.86 -11.26 1.13
N ASN A 148 -13.08 -10.72 1.16
CA ASN A 148 -13.67 -9.96 0.07
C ASN A 148 -13.45 -8.46 0.34
N VAL A 149 -12.75 -7.78 -0.55
CA VAL A 149 -12.48 -6.33 -0.49
C VAL A 149 -13.20 -5.67 -1.65
N LEU A 150 -14.07 -4.71 -1.34
CA LEU A 150 -14.80 -3.93 -2.34
C LEU A 150 -14.09 -2.61 -2.59
N VAL A 151 -13.79 -2.34 -3.85
CA VAL A 151 -13.07 -1.14 -4.29
C VAL A 151 -14.01 -0.29 -5.13
N TYR A 152 -14.14 0.99 -4.74
CA TYR A 152 -15.10 1.92 -5.33
C TYR A 152 -14.45 3.09 -6.06
N ASP A 153 -15.26 3.76 -6.89
CA ASP A 153 -14.97 5.05 -7.50
C ASP A 153 -13.65 5.08 -8.30
N ASN A 154 -12.79 6.06 -8.03
CA ASN A 154 -11.52 6.28 -8.71
C ASN A 154 -10.51 5.12 -8.53
N HIS A 155 -10.76 4.21 -7.59
CA HIS A 155 -9.87 3.07 -7.34
C HIS A 155 -10.16 1.86 -8.23
N VAL A 156 -11.32 1.82 -8.88
CA VAL A 156 -11.75 0.72 -9.76
C VAL A 156 -10.76 0.51 -10.91
N GLU A 157 -10.33 1.58 -11.58
CA GLU A 157 -9.44 1.47 -12.73
C GLU A 157 -8.05 0.92 -12.37
N VAL A 158 -7.57 1.23 -11.15
CA VAL A 158 -6.32 0.68 -10.63
C VAL A 158 -6.50 -0.79 -10.27
N ALA A 159 -7.60 -1.14 -9.58
CA ALA A 159 -7.91 -2.51 -9.19
C ALA A 159 -8.06 -3.45 -10.40
N ARG A 160 -8.60 -2.96 -11.51
CA ARG A 160 -8.72 -3.72 -12.76
C ARG A 160 -7.38 -4.07 -13.39
N GLN A 161 -6.31 -3.33 -13.14
CA GLN A 161 -4.98 -3.60 -13.71
C GLN A 161 -4.20 -4.67 -12.93
N PHE A 162 -4.68 -5.03 -11.74
CA PHE A 162 -4.02 -6.02 -10.89
C PHE A 162 -4.04 -7.42 -11.50
N LYS A 163 -2.91 -8.13 -11.38
CA LYS A 163 -2.78 -9.52 -11.81
C LYS A 163 -3.04 -10.45 -10.64
N ALA A 164 -3.66 -11.60 -10.90
CA ALA A 164 -3.80 -12.63 -9.90
C ALA A 164 -2.43 -13.07 -9.36
N TYR A 165 -2.42 -13.45 -8.08
CA TYR A 165 -1.28 -13.87 -7.26
C TYR A 165 -0.22 -12.81 -6.96
N GLN A 166 -0.43 -11.55 -7.36
CA GLN A 166 0.48 -10.46 -6.98
C GLN A 166 0.26 -10.06 -5.51
N SER A 167 1.35 -9.64 -4.85
CA SER A 167 1.27 -9.02 -3.53
C SER A 167 0.81 -7.57 -3.67
N VAL A 168 -0.17 -7.17 -2.86
CA VAL A 168 -0.71 -5.82 -2.84
C VAL A 168 -0.85 -5.33 -1.40
N THR A 169 -0.62 -4.04 -1.20
CA THR A 169 -0.97 -3.34 0.03
C THR A 169 -2.18 -2.47 -0.25
N VAL A 170 -3.31 -2.81 0.38
CA VAL A 170 -4.53 -1.99 0.34
C VAL A 170 -4.49 -1.07 1.55
N GLY A 171 -4.28 0.22 1.31
CA GLY A 171 -4.22 1.23 2.38
C GLY A 171 -5.61 1.72 2.78
N TYR A 172 -5.78 2.05 4.06
CA TYR A 172 -7.01 2.67 4.60
C TYR A 172 -8.28 1.87 4.34
N MET A 173 -8.19 0.55 4.48
CA MET A 173 -9.33 -0.34 4.37
C MET A 173 -10.17 -0.27 5.65
N ALA A 174 -11.49 -0.29 5.51
CA ALA A 174 -12.44 -0.39 6.61
C ALA A 174 -13.13 -1.76 6.62
N VAL A 175 -13.47 -2.24 7.83
CA VAL A 175 -14.19 -3.50 8.08
C VAL A 175 -15.44 -3.26 8.91
#